data_AF-A0A939MLH4-F1
#
_entry.id   AF-A0A939MLH4-F1
#
_cell.length_a   1.000
_cell.length_b   1.000
_cell.length_c   1.000
_cell.angle_alpha   90.00
_cell.angle_beta   90.00
_cell.angle_gamma   90.00
#
_symmetry.space_group_name_H-M   'P 1'
#
loop_
_entity.id
_entity.type
_entity.pdbx_description
1 polymer ?
#
loop_
_entity_poly.entity_id
_entity_poly.type
_entity_poly.pdbx_seq_one_letter_code
_entity_poly.pdbx_strand_id
1 'polypeptide(L)'
;MIAGAFLLLGGFLTFIFTRLNDNRKAQRERDAVWTREVIDRGAKLLECGDKVRDLGLISLNRDISECLVLISEEGGSLLEELRLSARRFSLVMPDSFGPDFKDYMAWSTALLIPPFQQKGQLLALQHQAQASQRIINRIREVNGLPNQAMTSNGYQDLPERVEDVVASALDEIATANREERQQTDS
;
A
#
# COMPACT_ATOMS: atom_id res chain seq x y z
N MET A 1 54.66 18.81 -36.07
CA MET A 1 53.62 17.75 -36.11
C MET A 1 53.10 17.35 -34.72
N ILE A 2 53.95 17.27 -33.69
CA ILE A 2 53.54 16.80 -32.34
C ILE A 2 52.47 17.71 -31.69
N ALA A 3 52.59 19.04 -31.79
CA ALA A 3 51.62 19.97 -31.18
C ALA A 3 50.19 19.87 -31.76
N GLY A 4 50.04 19.55 -33.04
CA GLY A 4 48.73 19.36 -33.68
C GLY A 4 48.02 18.08 -33.23
N ALA A 5 48.80 17.02 -32.95
CA ALA A 5 48.26 15.77 -32.42
C ALA A 5 47.72 15.94 -30.99
N PHE A 6 48.41 16.72 -30.14
CA PHE A 6 47.93 17.02 -28.77
C PHE A 6 46.65 17.87 -28.77
N LEU A 7 46.51 18.82 -29.69
CA LEU A 7 45.29 19.62 -29.82
C LEU A 7 44.09 18.79 -30.27
N LEU A 8 44.27 17.90 -31.25
CA LEU A 8 43.22 16.98 -31.68
C LEU A 8 42.83 15.98 -30.58
N LEU A 9 43.81 15.47 -29.84
CA LEU A 9 43.57 14.53 -28.74
C LEU A 9 42.87 15.20 -27.55
N GLY A 10 43.22 16.45 -27.23
CA GLY A 10 42.55 17.24 -26.20
C GLY A 10 41.10 17.60 -26.57
N GLY A 11 40.85 17.99 -27.82
CA GLY A 11 39.49 18.23 -28.33
C GLY A 11 38.62 16.97 -28.32
N PHE A 12 39.19 15.83 -28.71
CA PHE A 12 38.51 14.54 -28.67
C PHE A 12 38.19 14.07 -27.25
N LEU A 13 39.13 14.21 -26.31
CA LEU A 13 38.88 13.91 -24.90
C LEU A 13 37.75 14.76 -24.33
N THR A 14 37.78 16.07 -24.59
CA THR A 14 36.74 17.01 -24.13
C THR A 14 35.37 16.65 -24.69
N PHE A 15 35.31 16.26 -25.97
CA PHE A 15 34.08 15.76 -26.59
C PHE A 15 33.54 14.49 -25.90
N ILE A 16 34.40 13.50 -25.61
CA ILE A 16 34.01 12.28 -24.89
C ILE A 16 33.49 12.62 -23.49
N PHE A 17 34.20 13.46 -22.74
CA PHE A 17 33.79 13.85 -21.39
C PHE A 17 32.46 14.60 -21.38
N THR A 18 32.26 15.51 -22.33
CA THR A 18 31.00 16.25 -22.49
C THR A 18 29.85 15.28 -22.77
N ARG A 19 30.03 14.37 -23.74
CA ARG A 19 29.02 13.37 -24.09
C ARG A 19 28.71 12.39 -22.96
N LEU A 20 29.72 11.96 -22.20
CA LEU A 20 29.53 11.12 -21.01
C LEU A 20 28.76 11.86 -19.91
N ASN A 21 29.04 13.15 -19.71
CA ASN A 21 28.35 13.97 -18.73
C ASN A 21 26.88 14.20 -19.13
N ASP A 22 26.62 14.50 -20.40
CA ASP A 22 25.27 14.67 -20.94
C ASP A 22 24.44 13.39 -20.79
N ASN A 23 25.04 12.23 -21.10
CA ASN A 23 24.39 10.93 -20.90
C ASN A 23 24.06 10.67 -19.41
N ARG A 24 24.98 10.99 -18.49
CA ARG A 24 24.74 10.86 -17.05
C ARG A 24 23.64 11.80 -16.57
N LYS A 25 23.60 13.03 -17.07
CA LYS A 25 22.55 14.01 -16.74
C LYS A 25 21.19 13.53 -17.23
N ALA A 26 21.11 13.09 -18.49
CA ALA A 26 19.88 12.54 -19.07
C ALA A 26 19.40 11.30 -18.31
N GLN A 27 20.31 10.43 -17.85
CA GLN A 27 19.94 9.28 -17.03
C GLN A 27 19.36 9.70 -15.68
N ARG A 28 19.99 10.66 -14.97
CA ARG A 28 19.46 11.17 -13.70
C ARG A 28 18.08 11.81 -13.85
N GLU A 29 17.86 12.56 -14.93
CA GLU A 29 16.56 13.16 -15.23
C GLU A 29 15.48 12.09 -15.47
N ARG A 30 15.81 11.02 -16.20
CA ARG A 30 14.92 9.88 -16.41
C ARG A 30 14.61 9.15 -15.10
N ASP A 31 15.64 8.89 -14.30
CA ASP A 31 15.50 8.23 -13.00
C ASP A 31 14.61 9.06 -12.06
N ALA A 32 14.80 10.39 -12.03
CA ALA A 32 13.99 11.30 -11.21
C ALA A 32 12.51 11.34 -11.67
N VAL A 33 12.26 11.35 -12.98
CA VAL A 33 10.89 11.29 -13.53
C VAL A 33 10.24 9.96 -13.18
N TRP A 34 10.96 8.85 -13.34
CA TRP A 34 10.46 7.52 -13.00
C TRP A 34 10.16 7.39 -11.51
N THR A 35 11.07 7.81 -10.62
CA THR A 35 10.84 7.85 -9.16
C THR A 35 9.59 8.64 -8.81
N ARG A 36 9.42 9.82 -9.42
CA ARG A 36 8.22 10.64 -9.20
C ARG A 36 6.94 9.92 -9.64
N GLU A 37 6.99 9.24 -10.77
CA GLU A 37 5.84 8.49 -11.28
C GLU A 37 5.49 7.30 -10.38
N VAL A 38 6.49 6.55 -9.89
CA VAL A 38 6.28 5.47 -8.91
C VAL A 38 5.59 6.01 -7.66
N ILE A 39 6.05 7.14 -7.12
CA ILE A 39 5.48 7.76 -5.92
C ILE A 39 4.03 8.20 -6.17
N ASP A 40 3.77 8.92 -7.26
CA ASP A 40 2.44 9.46 -7.58
C ASP A 40 1.42 8.33 -7.81
N ARG A 41 1.78 7.33 -8.61
CA ARG A 41 0.92 6.16 -8.85
C ARG A 41 0.74 5.32 -7.60
N GLY A 42 1.79 5.15 -6.80
CA GLY A 42 1.74 4.43 -5.53
C GLY A 42 0.83 5.11 -4.51
N ALA A 43 0.92 6.44 -4.37
CA ALA A 43 0.04 7.22 -3.50
C ALA A 43 -1.43 7.07 -3.92
N LYS A 44 -1.73 7.15 -5.24
CA LYS A 44 -3.09 6.96 -5.72
C LYS A 44 -3.63 5.55 -5.47
N LEU A 45 -2.79 4.52 -5.60
CA LEU A 45 -3.16 3.14 -5.26
C LEU A 45 -3.49 2.99 -3.78
N LEU A 46 -2.70 3.59 -2.90
CA LEU A 46 -2.91 3.56 -1.45
C LEU A 46 -4.21 4.28 -1.08
N GLU A 47 -4.45 5.47 -1.63
CA GLU A 47 -5.70 6.21 -1.44
C GLU A 47 -6.93 5.38 -1.85
N CYS A 48 -6.88 4.68 -3.00
CA CYS A 48 -7.96 3.79 -3.41
C CYS A 48 -8.16 2.61 -2.46
N GLY A 49 -7.09 2.02 -1.92
CA GLY A 49 -7.22 0.93 -0.94
C GLY A 49 -7.67 1.40 0.43
N ASP A 50 -7.37 2.63 0.83
CA ASP A 50 -7.89 3.22 2.05
C ASP A 50 -9.42 3.38 1.97
N LYS A 51 -9.97 3.82 0.84
CA LYS A 51 -11.44 3.84 0.63
C LYS A 51 -12.07 2.45 0.75
N VAL A 52 -11.41 1.43 0.21
CA VAL A 52 -11.86 0.03 0.32
C VAL A 52 -11.79 -0.44 1.77
N ARG A 53 -10.74 -0.06 2.49
CA ARG A 53 -10.61 -0.33 3.93
C ARG A 53 -11.71 0.36 4.73
N ASP A 54 -12.03 1.60 4.42
CA ASP A 54 -13.09 2.37 5.08
C ASP A 54 -14.46 1.69 4.89
N LEU A 55 -14.76 1.20 3.68
CA LEU A 55 -15.94 0.38 3.43
C LEU A 55 -15.94 -0.90 4.28
N GLY A 56 -14.78 -1.56 4.36
CA GLY A 56 -14.56 -2.74 5.20
C GLY A 56 -14.76 -2.46 6.70
N LEU A 57 -14.39 -1.28 7.18
CA LEU A 57 -14.60 -0.85 8.56
C LEU A 57 -16.08 -0.55 8.84
N ILE A 58 -16.75 0.15 7.92
CA ILE A 58 -18.18 0.49 8.05
C ILE A 58 -19.07 -0.77 8.11
N SER A 59 -18.64 -1.86 7.47
CA SER A 59 -19.37 -3.12 7.43
C SER A 59 -19.15 -4.03 8.64
N LEU A 60 -18.15 -3.79 9.50
CA LEU A 60 -17.87 -4.64 10.68
C LEU A 60 -19.04 -4.76 11.67
N ASN A 61 -19.78 -3.66 11.85
CA ASN A 61 -20.87 -3.56 12.82
C ASN A 61 -22.26 -3.84 12.21
N ARG A 62 -22.29 -4.28 10.95
CA ARG A 62 -23.53 -4.49 10.20
C ARG A 62 -23.86 -5.96 10.10
N ASP A 63 -25.14 -6.27 9.93
CA ASP A 63 -25.55 -7.63 9.60
C ASP A 63 -25.13 -8.01 8.16
N ILE A 64 -25.21 -9.30 7.82
CA ILE A 64 -24.78 -9.80 6.50
C ILE A 64 -25.60 -9.14 5.37
N SER A 65 -26.90 -8.91 5.57
CA SER A 65 -27.78 -8.28 4.57
C SER A 65 -27.41 -6.82 4.32
N GLU A 66 -27.17 -6.04 5.37
CA GLU A 66 -26.76 -4.65 5.32
C GLU A 66 -25.36 -4.50 4.71
N CYS A 67 -24.45 -5.43 5.03
CA CYS A 67 -23.13 -5.49 4.42
C CYS A 67 -23.22 -5.77 2.92
N LEU A 68 -24.07 -6.71 2.50
CA LEU A 68 -24.30 -7.02 1.09
C LEU A 68 -24.87 -5.83 0.31
N VAL A 69 -25.84 -5.12 0.89
CA VAL A 69 -26.39 -3.89 0.29
C VAL A 69 -25.29 -2.86 0.11
N LEU A 70 -24.53 -2.58 1.18
CA LEU A 70 -23.43 -1.61 1.15
C LEU A 70 -22.37 -1.94 0.09
N ILE A 71 -21.94 -3.20 0.02
CA ILE A 71 -20.97 -3.66 -1.00
C ILE A 71 -21.57 -3.58 -2.40
N SER A 72 -22.86 -3.87 -2.57
CA SER A 72 -23.51 -3.78 -3.89
C SER A 72 -23.63 -2.35 -4.41
N GLU A 73 -23.83 -1.38 -3.51
CA GLU A 73 -24.00 0.04 -3.84
C GLU A 73 -22.64 0.70 -4.13
N GLU A 74 -21.62 0.45 -3.30
CA GLU A 74 -20.35 1.16 -3.37
C GLU A 74 -19.18 0.31 -3.86
N GLY A 75 -19.18 -0.99 -3.56
CA GLY A 75 -18.05 -1.90 -3.75
C GLY A 75 -17.64 -2.08 -5.22
N GLY A 76 -18.60 -2.07 -6.15
CA GLY A 76 -18.30 -2.16 -7.58
C GLY A 76 -17.49 -0.97 -8.09
N SER A 77 -17.84 0.24 -7.67
CA SER A 77 -17.12 1.47 -8.04
C SER A 77 -15.72 1.50 -7.46
N LEU A 78 -15.57 1.12 -6.19
CA LEU A 78 -14.29 1.07 -5.49
C LEU A 78 -13.37 -0.01 -6.06
N LEU A 79 -13.91 -1.17 -6.46
CA LEU A 79 -13.13 -2.23 -7.08
C LEU A 79 -12.54 -1.78 -8.43
N GLU A 80 -13.32 -1.08 -9.25
CA GLU A 80 -12.85 -0.56 -10.53
C GLU A 80 -11.81 0.55 -10.34
N GLU A 81 -12.02 1.47 -9.40
CA GLU A 81 -11.00 2.48 -9.03
C GLU A 81 -9.70 1.82 -8.57
N LEU A 82 -9.78 0.85 -7.66
CA LEU A 82 -8.63 0.11 -7.15
C LEU A 82 -7.91 -0.62 -8.28
N ARG A 83 -8.64 -1.35 -9.13
CA ARG A 83 -8.08 -2.09 -10.27
C ARG A 83 -7.37 -1.18 -11.26
N LEU A 84 -7.96 -0.04 -11.59
CA LEU A 84 -7.39 0.93 -12.52
C LEU A 84 -6.11 1.56 -11.95
N SER A 85 -6.12 1.94 -10.68
CA SER A 85 -4.92 2.45 -9.98
C SER A 85 -3.84 1.38 -9.87
N ALA A 86 -4.20 0.14 -9.55
CA ALA A 86 -3.29 -1.00 -9.46
C ALA A 86 -2.60 -1.29 -10.80
N ARG A 87 -3.36 -1.28 -11.90
CA ARG A 87 -2.79 -1.46 -13.25
C ARG A 87 -1.81 -0.35 -13.59
N ARG A 88 -2.13 0.91 -13.28
CA ARG A 88 -1.24 2.04 -13.53
C ARG A 88 0.04 1.94 -12.71
N PHE A 89 -0.06 1.56 -11.43
CA PHE A 89 1.10 1.35 -10.59
C PHE A 89 1.98 0.18 -11.06
N SER A 90 1.37 -0.93 -11.48
CA SER A 90 2.12 -2.11 -11.95
C SER A 90 2.97 -1.87 -13.20
N LEU A 91 2.68 -0.81 -13.97
CA LEU A 91 3.46 -0.44 -15.15
C LEU A 91 4.77 0.27 -14.80
N VAL A 92 4.84 0.87 -13.62
CA VAL A 92 5.96 1.74 -13.22
C VAL A 92 6.72 1.20 -12.01
N MET A 93 6.10 0.35 -11.19
CA MET A 93 6.71 -0.18 -9.98
C MET A 93 7.95 -1.04 -10.31
N PRO A 94 8.98 -1.03 -9.44
CA PRO A 94 10.10 -1.96 -9.55
C PRO A 94 9.65 -3.41 -9.39
N ASP A 95 10.31 -4.36 -10.06
CA ASP A 95 10.01 -5.79 -9.94
C ASP A 95 10.08 -6.31 -8.50
N SER A 96 10.94 -5.70 -7.67
CA SER A 96 11.08 -6.03 -6.24
C SER A 96 9.81 -5.79 -5.42
N PHE A 97 8.87 -4.97 -5.90
CA PHE A 97 7.60 -4.71 -5.21
C PHE A 97 6.58 -5.82 -5.43
N GLY A 98 6.80 -6.71 -6.41
CA GLY A 98 5.82 -7.70 -6.87
C GLY A 98 5.15 -8.51 -5.75
N PRO A 99 5.89 -9.10 -4.79
CA PRO A 99 5.29 -9.84 -3.67
C PRO A 99 4.39 -8.97 -2.79
N ASP A 100 4.88 -7.81 -2.36
CA ASP A 100 4.15 -6.89 -1.48
C ASP A 100 2.90 -6.33 -2.17
N PHE A 101 2.99 -6.04 -3.46
CA PHE A 101 1.88 -5.55 -4.27
C PHE A 101 0.78 -6.60 -4.44
N LYS A 102 1.15 -7.86 -4.73
CA LYS A 102 0.18 -8.95 -4.83
C LYS A 102 -0.56 -9.19 -3.52
N ASP A 103 0.16 -9.16 -2.42
CA ASP A 103 -0.41 -9.33 -1.08
C ASP A 103 -1.36 -8.18 -0.73
N TYR A 104 -0.95 -6.93 -0.97
CA TYR A 104 -1.82 -5.76 -0.82
C TYR A 104 -3.11 -5.86 -1.63
N MET A 105 -3.02 -6.27 -2.90
CA MET A 105 -4.18 -6.43 -3.76
C MET A 105 -5.09 -7.57 -3.30
N ALA A 106 -4.53 -8.68 -2.82
CA ALA A 106 -5.29 -9.81 -2.31
C ALA A 106 -6.14 -9.39 -1.10
N TRP A 107 -5.54 -8.76 -0.10
CA TRP A 107 -6.25 -8.33 1.11
C TRP A 107 -7.22 -7.18 0.86
N SER A 108 -6.85 -6.22 0.00
CA SER A 108 -7.78 -5.14 -0.38
C SER A 108 -9.00 -5.69 -1.11
N THR A 109 -8.83 -6.66 -2.01
CA THR A 109 -9.97 -7.28 -2.70
C THR A 109 -10.80 -8.15 -1.76
N ALA A 110 -10.16 -8.83 -0.80
CA ALA A 110 -10.86 -9.65 0.19
C ALA A 110 -11.86 -8.83 1.04
N LEU A 111 -11.59 -7.54 1.27
CA LEU A 111 -12.50 -6.64 1.99
C LEU A 111 -13.78 -6.31 1.22
N LEU A 112 -13.76 -6.47 -0.11
CA LEU A 112 -14.92 -6.24 -0.98
C LEU A 112 -15.74 -7.52 -1.20
N ILE A 113 -15.26 -8.65 -0.68
CA ILE A 113 -15.99 -9.91 -0.71
C ILE A 113 -16.70 -10.01 0.64
N PRO A 114 -18.04 -10.03 0.67
CA PRO A 114 -18.82 -10.04 1.91
C PRO A 114 -18.39 -11.19 2.83
N PRO A 115 -18.38 -10.98 4.15
CA PRO A 115 -17.66 -11.84 5.08
C PRO A 115 -18.25 -13.24 5.23
N PHE A 116 -17.31 -14.16 5.47
CA PHE A 116 -17.44 -15.25 6.42
C PHE A 116 -17.17 -14.68 7.84
N GLN A 117 -18.19 -14.26 8.61
CA GLN A 117 -18.11 -13.84 10.03
C GLN A 117 -17.18 -12.63 10.39
N GLN A 118 -17.49 -11.90 11.48
CA GLN A 118 -16.72 -10.72 11.96
C GLN A 118 -15.21 -10.95 12.08
N LYS A 119 -14.79 -12.13 12.56
CA LYS A 119 -13.36 -12.47 12.75
C LYS A 119 -12.58 -12.48 11.43
N GLY A 120 -13.17 -12.97 10.34
CA GLY A 120 -12.52 -13.01 9.02
C GLY A 120 -12.31 -11.62 8.44
N GLN A 121 -13.25 -10.71 8.68
CA GLN A 121 -13.17 -9.34 8.20
C GLN A 121 -12.12 -8.51 8.95
N LEU A 122 -12.04 -8.68 10.28
CA LEU A 122 -10.98 -8.08 11.10
C LEU A 122 -9.58 -8.55 10.65
N LEU A 123 -9.44 -9.84 10.36
CA LEU A 123 -8.20 -10.40 9.82
C LEU A 123 -7.83 -9.73 8.49
N ALA A 124 -8.78 -9.63 7.55
CA ALA A 124 -8.55 -9.00 6.26
C ALA A 124 -8.13 -7.52 6.39
N LEU A 125 -8.76 -6.77 7.30
CA LEU A 125 -8.42 -5.37 7.58
C LEU A 125 -6.99 -5.25 8.13
N GLN A 126 -6.62 -6.11 9.09
CA GLN A 126 -5.29 -6.12 9.68
C GLN A 126 -4.22 -6.43 8.62
N HIS A 127 -4.44 -7.47 7.82
CA HIS A 127 -3.49 -7.86 6.78
C HIS A 127 -3.39 -6.81 5.66
N GLN A 128 -4.50 -6.18 5.29
CA GLN A 128 -4.49 -5.07 4.33
C GLN A 128 -3.67 -3.90 4.85
N ALA A 129 -3.84 -3.50 6.11
CA ALA A 129 -3.09 -2.41 6.72
C ALA A 129 -1.58 -2.72 6.76
N GLN A 130 -1.21 -3.95 7.12
CA GLN A 130 0.17 -4.40 7.11
C GLN A 130 0.78 -4.38 5.69
N ALA A 131 0.02 -4.83 4.69
CA ALA A 131 0.45 -4.81 3.30
C ALA A 131 0.58 -3.38 2.75
N SER A 132 -0.33 -2.49 3.12
CA SER A 132 -0.26 -1.05 2.82
C SER A 132 1.04 -0.44 3.35
N GLN A 133 1.38 -0.72 4.62
CA GLN A 133 2.63 -0.24 5.22
C GLN A 133 3.88 -0.76 4.50
N ARG A 134 3.86 -2.02 4.04
CA ARG A 134 4.97 -2.57 3.21
C ARG A 134 5.11 -1.77 1.93
N ILE A 135 4.03 -1.49 1.21
CA ILE A 135 4.06 -0.66 0.00
C ILE A 135 4.56 0.76 0.29
N ILE A 136 4.11 1.40 1.37
CA ILE A 136 4.61 2.71 1.80
C ILE A 136 6.12 2.67 2.02
N ASN A 137 6.62 1.67 2.75
CA ASN A 137 8.06 1.51 3.00
C ASN A 137 8.82 1.30 1.69
N ARG A 138 8.31 0.49 0.76
CA ARG A 138 8.90 0.31 -0.57
C ARG A 138 8.98 1.62 -1.36
N ILE A 139 7.92 2.43 -1.35
CA ILE A 139 7.92 3.75 -2.01
C ILE A 139 8.93 4.69 -1.36
N ARG A 140 9.07 4.65 -0.02
CA ARG A 140 10.07 5.42 0.73
C ARG A 140 11.49 4.99 0.37
N GLU A 141 11.75 3.69 0.23
CA GLU A 141 13.04 3.15 -0.23
C GLU A 141 13.42 3.70 -1.60
N VAL A 142 12.47 3.75 -2.55
CA VAL A 142 12.68 4.34 -3.89
C VAL A 142 13.01 5.83 -3.83
N ASN A 143 12.53 6.54 -2.81
CA ASN A 143 12.82 7.96 -2.58
C ASN A 143 14.04 8.20 -1.67
N GLY A 144 14.76 7.14 -1.27
CA GLY A 144 15.90 7.24 -0.34
C GLY A 144 15.53 7.68 1.07
N LEU A 145 14.26 7.54 1.47
CA LEU A 145 13.76 7.89 2.79
C LEU A 145 13.85 6.68 3.74
N PRO A 146 14.06 6.90 5.05
CA PRO A 146 14.07 5.82 6.02
C PRO A 146 12.69 5.14 6.10
N ASN A 147 12.70 3.82 6.24
CA ASN A 147 11.49 3.03 6.47
C ASN A 147 10.83 3.44 7.78
N GLN A 148 9.50 3.47 7.78
CA GLN A 148 8.75 3.56 9.02
C GLN A 148 8.74 2.18 9.66
N ALA A 149 9.03 2.12 10.96
CA ALA A 149 8.87 0.90 11.72
C ALA A 149 7.41 0.44 11.58
N MET A 150 7.19 -0.85 11.30
CA MET A 150 5.88 -1.45 11.54
C MET A 150 5.67 -1.42 13.04
N THR A 151 5.02 -0.36 13.54
CA THR A 151 4.57 -0.33 14.92
C THR A 151 3.57 -1.48 15.06
N SER A 152 3.84 -2.43 15.96
CA SER A 152 2.92 -3.50 16.33
C SER A 152 1.57 -2.98 16.85
N ASN A 153 1.50 -1.68 17.16
CA ASN A 153 0.29 -0.93 17.48
C ASN A 153 -0.16 -0.04 16.31
N GLY A 154 -0.47 -0.62 15.16
CA GLY A 154 -1.08 0.09 14.01
C GLY A 154 -2.52 0.58 14.26
N TYR A 155 -2.87 0.91 15.50
CA TYR A 155 -4.19 1.42 15.91
C TYR A 155 -4.25 2.95 15.96
N GLN A 156 -3.11 3.63 16.01
CA GLN A 156 -3.06 5.09 16.21
C GLN A 156 -3.53 5.96 15.03
N ASP A 157 -3.94 5.35 13.92
CA ASP A 157 -4.48 6.06 12.76
C ASP A 157 -5.84 5.49 12.30
N LEU A 158 -6.45 4.62 13.12
CA LEU A 158 -7.87 4.35 13.00
C LEU A 158 -8.57 5.49 13.75
N PRO A 159 -9.51 6.23 13.12
CA PRO A 159 -10.18 7.37 13.76
C PRO A 159 -10.73 6.92 15.11
N GLU A 160 -10.58 7.72 16.18
CA GLU A 160 -10.86 7.40 17.60
C GLU A 160 -12.12 6.53 17.86
N ARG A 161 -13.12 6.60 16.99
CA ARG A 161 -14.30 5.72 16.96
C ARG A 161 -14.01 4.22 16.80
N VAL A 162 -12.91 3.83 16.17
CA VAL A 162 -12.57 2.42 15.93
C VAL A 162 -11.86 1.82 17.13
N GLU A 163 -11.07 2.58 17.87
CA GLU A 163 -10.51 2.11 19.14
C GLU A 163 -11.62 1.83 20.14
N ASP A 164 -12.65 2.68 20.21
CA ASP A 164 -13.84 2.45 21.04
C ASP A 164 -14.61 1.18 20.62
N VAL A 165 -14.78 0.96 19.30
CA VAL A 165 -15.49 -0.22 18.77
C VAL A 165 -14.67 -1.50 18.96
N VAL A 166 -13.37 -1.46 18.73
CA VAL A 166 -12.47 -2.61 18.93
C VAL A 166 -12.33 -2.93 20.42
N ALA A 167 -12.22 -1.92 21.28
CA ALA A 167 -12.21 -2.10 22.73
C ALA A 167 -13.54 -2.71 23.21
N SER A 168 -14.69 -2.23 22.72
CA SER A 168 -16.01 -2.79 23.03
C SER A 168 -16.14 -4.24 22.58
N ALA A 169 -15.68 -4.57 21.37
CA ALA A 169 -15.72 -5.93 20.85
C ALA A 169 -14.77 -6.88 21.60
N LEU A 170 -13.61 -6.39 22.03
CA LEU A 170 -12.67 -7.16 22.85
C LEU A 170 -13.21 -7.42 24.26
N ASP A 171 -13.91 -6.46 24.84
CA ASP A 171 -14.57 -6.62 26.14
C ASP A 171 -15.73 -7.62 26.07
N GLU A 172 -16.55 -7.56 25.02
CA GLU A 172 -17.64 -8.54 24.79
C GLU A 172 -17.11 -9.98 24.59
N ILE A 173 -15.99 -10.14 23.88
CA ILE A 173 -15.33 -11.45 23.72
C ILE A 173 -14.72 -11.92 25.05
N ALA A 174 -14.19 -11.00 25.86
CA ALA A 174 -13.65 -11.34 27.18
C ALA A 174 -14.75 -11.75 28.16
N THR A 175 -15.93 -11.13 28.11
CA THR A 175 -17.09 -11.53 28.92
C THR A 175 -17.68 -12.86 28.46
N ALA A 176 -17.84 -13.08 27.16
CA ALA A 176 -18.35 -14.35 26.63
C ALA A 176 -17.43 -15.54 27.01
N ASN A 177 -16.11 -15.35 26.93
CA ASN A 177 -15.15 -16.38 27.35
C ASN A 177 -15.15 -16.64 28.87
N ARG A 178 -15.54 -15.67 29.70
CA ARG A 178 -15.70 -15.88 31.15
C ARG A 178 -16.97 -16.66 31.45
N GLU A 179 -18.05 -16.40 30.71
CA GLU A 179 -19.32 -17.12 30.84
C GLU A 179 -19.21 -18.58 30.38
N GLU A 180 -18.53 -18.84 29.26
CA GLU A 180 -18.26 -20.20 28.78
C GLU A 180 -17.40 -21.02 29.76
N ARG A 181 -16.44 -20.38 30.44
CA ARG A 181 -15.61 -21.03 31.48
C ARG A 181 -16.40 -21.33 32.76
N GLN A 182 -17.35 -20.49 33.13
CA GLN A 182 -18.20 -20.74 34.31
C GLN A 182 -19.24 -21.84 34.06
N GLN A 183 -19.68 -22.03 32.82
CA GLN A 183 -20.58 -23.13 32.44
C GLN A 183 -19.88 -24.49 32.25
N THR A 184 -18.56 -24.49 32.01
CA THR A 184 -17.79 -25.74 31.86
C THR A 184 -17.25 -26.29 33.18
N ASP A 185 -17.23 -25.47 34.23
CA ASP A 185 -16.81 -25.84 35.60
C ASP A 185 -17.98 -26.09 36.58
N SER A 186 -19.24 -26.05 36.10
CA SER A 186 -20.47 -26.41 36.87
C SER A 186 -21.06 -27.74 36.40
#